data_AF-A0A0Q5YX75-F1
#
_entry.id   AF-A0A0Q5YX75-F1
#
_cell.length_a   1.000
_cell.length_b   1.000
_cell.length_c   1.000
_cell.angle_alpha   90.00
_cell.angle_beta   90.00
_cell.angle_gamma   90.00
#
_symmetry.space_group_name_H-M   'P 1'
#
loop_
_entity.id
_entity.type
_entity.pdbx_description
1 polymer ?
#
loop_
_entity_poly.entity_id
_entity_poly.type
_entity_poly.pdbx_seq_one_letter_code
_entity_poly.pdbx_strand_id
1 'polypeptide(L)'
;MDTQHTKAANERWRRHAEDEAAARAVQQENAGATHQPVGGPPPYGNEQVNLIAAEIIAIERERCAVLVETWPVGSDARAAEMLEQVAARIRRRP
;
A
#
# COMPACT_ATOMS: atom_id res chain seq x y z
N MET A 1 -14.93 -5.36 -20.89
CA MET A 1 -15.96 -5.87 -19.96
C MET A 1 -15.24 -6.40 -18.73
N ASP A 2 -15.15 -5.65 -17.63
CA ASP A 2 -14.55 -6.16 -16.38
C ASP A 2 -15.06 -5.48 -15.10
N THR A 3 -16.16 -4.73 -15.19
CA THR A 3 -16.76 -4.02 -14.05
C THR A 3 -17.56 -4.94 -13.12
N GLN A 4 -17.95 -6.14 -13.57
CA GLN A 4 -18.69 -7.10 -12.76
C GLN A 4 -17.78 -7.88 -11.80
N HIS A 5 -16.59 -8.27 -12.23
CA HIS A 5 -15.63 -9.01 -11.39
C HIS A 5 -15.10 -8.16 -10.22
N THR A 6 -14.84 -6.86 -10.44
CA THR A 6 -14.43 -5.92 -9.37
C THR A 6 -15.55 -5.65 -8.38
N LYS A 7 -16.82 -5.54 -8.84
CA LYS A 7 -17.97 -5.37 -7.95
C LYS A 7 -18.17 -6.59 -7.04
N ALA A 8 -18.07 -7.80 -7.59
CA ALA A 8 -18.20 -9.04 -6.83
C ALA A 8 -17.02 -9.27 -5.85
N ALA A 9 -15.81 -8.79 -6.18
CA ALA A 9 -14.69 -8.79 -5.24
C ALA A 9 -14.91 -7.80 -4.10
N ASN A 10 -15.32 -6.56 -4.41
CA ASN A 10 -15.61 -5.53 -3.41
C ASN A 10 -16.74 -5.92 -2.44
N GLU A 11 -17.76 -6.61 -2.94
CA GLU A 11 -18.87 -7.06 -2.10
C GLU A 11 -18.47 -8.19 -1.15
N ARG A 12 -17.59 -9.09 -1.59
CA ARG A 12 -17.00 -10.13 -0.72
C ARG A 12 -16.13 -9.54 0.38
N TRP A 13 -15.32 -8.53 0.05
CA TRP A 13 -14.51 -7.80 1.03
C TRP A 13 -15.37 -7.06 2.06
N ARG A 14 -16.49 -6.45 1.61
CA ARG A 14 -17.42 -5.77 2.52
C ARG A 14 -18.05 -6.73 3.51
N ARG A 15 -18.54 -7.89 3.05
CA ARG A 15 -19.12 -8.92 3.94
C ARG A 15 -18.08 -9.47 4.93
N HIS A 16 -16.86 -9.71 4.48
CA HIS A 16 -15.78 -10.14 5.39
C HIS A 16 -15.50 -9.11 6.50
N ALA A 17 -15.49 -7.81 6.17
CA ALA A 17 -15.30 -6.76 7.16
C ALA A 17 -16.46 -6.68 8.17
N GLU A 18 -17.69 -6.89 7.71
CA GLU A 18 -18.89 -6.97 8.56
C GLU A 18 -18.83 -8.19 9.50
N ASP A 19 -18.43 -9.36 8.98
CA ASP A 19 -18.27 -10.60 9.76
C ASP A 19 -17.18 -10.47 10.83
N GLU A 20 -16.04 -9.86 10.50
CA GLU A 20 -14.97 -9.59 11.48
C GLU A 20 -15.39 -8.58 12.55
N ALA A 21 -16.24 -7.61 12.21
CA ALA A 21 -16.78 -6.68 13.19
C ALA A 21 -17.74 -7.39 14.17
N ALA A 22 -18.62 -8.25 13.65
CA ALA A 22 -19.54 -9.04 14.45
C ALA A 22 -18.81 -10.03 15.36
N ALA A 23 -17.79 -10.73 14.84
CA ALA A 23 -16.99 -11.66 15.62
C ALA A 23 -16.26 -10.97 16.79
N ARG A 24 -15.74 -9.75 16.57
CA ARG A 24 -15.11 -8.95 17.63
C ARG A 24 -16.11 -8.52 18.71
N ALA A 25 -17.32 -8.10 18.33
CA ALA A 25 -18.35 -7.73 19.30
C ALA A 25 -18.71 -8.91 20.21
N VAL A 26 -18.92 -10.10 19.63
CA VAL A 26 -19.19 -11.33 20.38
C VAL A 26 -18.02 -11.71 21.29
N GLN A 27 -16.78 -11.56 20.84
CA GLN A 27 -15.61 -11.82 21.68
C GLN A 27 -15.50 -10.84 22.85
N GLN A 28 -15.81 -9.56 22.64
CA GLN A 28 -15.78 -8.54 23.69
C GLN A 28 -16.88 -8.72 24.74
N GLU A 29 -18.10 -9.09 24.32
CA GLU A 29 -19.20 -9.41 25.23
C GLU A 29 -18.89 -10.65 26.07
N ASN A 30 -18.27 -11.67 25.47
CA ASN A 30 -17.90 -12.91 26.16
C ASN A 30 -16.63 -12.80 27.02
N ALA A 31 -15.77 -11.81 26.78
CA ALA A 31 -14.51 -11.60 27.52
C ALA A 31 -14.68 -10.94 28.90
N GLY A 32 -15.93 -10.72 29.36
CA GLY A 32 -16.32 -10.43 30.73
C GLY A 32 -15.28 -9.76 31.63
N ALA A 33 -15.16 -8.43 31.59
CA ALA A 33 -14.46 -7.53 32.54
C ALA A 33 -13.00 -7.84 32.98
N THR A 34 -12.41 -8.98 32.64
CA THR A 34 -11.08 -9.42 33.12
C THR A 34 -9.98 -9.28 32.08
N HIS A 35 -10.32 -8.97 30.84
CA HIS A 35 -9.37 -8.74 29.77
C HIS A 35 -9.61 -7.36 29.16
N GLN A 36 -8.55 -6.54 29.06
CA GLN A 36 -8.61 -5.31 28.28
C GLN A 36 -9.14 -5.67 26.88
N PRO A 37 -10.02 -4.83 26.29
CA PRO A 37 -10.50 -5.08 24.94
C PRO A 37 -9.28 -5.30 24.06
N VAL A 38 -9.22 -6.47 23.41
CA VAL A 38 -8.19 -6.75 22.42
C VAL A 38 -8.43 -5.72 21.33
N GLY A 39 -7.66 -4.63 21.37
CA GLY A 39 -7.61 -3.68 20.28
C GLY A 39 -7.30 -4.50 19.05
N GLY A 40 -8.20 -4.45 18.06
CA GLY A 40 -7.85 -4.94 16.73
C GLY A 40 -6.50 -4.35 16.32
N PRO A 41 -5.81 -4.95 15.32
CA PRO A 41 -4.55 -4.39 14.85
C PRO A 41 -4.74 -2.88 14.65
N PRO A 42 -3.88 -2.04 15.25
CA PRO A 42 -4.08 -0.60 15.23
C PRO A 42 -4.32 -0.15 13.78
N PRO A 43 -5.18 0.85 13.54
CA PRO A 43 -5.56 1.27 12.19
C PRO A 43 -4.35 1.66 11.32
N TYR A 44 -3.21 1.87 11.97
CA TYR A 44 -1.88 1.90 11.39
C TYR A 44 -1.04 0.89 12.16
N GLY A 45 -0.86 -0.31 11.61
CA GLY A 45 -0.03 -1.36 12.20
C GLY A 45 1.34 -0.77 12.53
N ASN A 46 1.78 -0.93 13.78
CA ASN A 46 3.08 -0.52 14.35
C ASN A 46 3.78 0.65 13.62
N GLU A 47 3.84 1.83 14.22
CA GLU A 47 4.58 2.99 13.69
C GLU A 47 5.96 2.64 13.12
N GLN A 48 6.68 1.69 13.73
CA GLN A 48 7.96 1.17 13.23
C GLN A 48 7.82 0.46 11.87
N VAL A 49 6.76 -0.33 11.67
CA VAL A 49 6.46 -0.98 10.39
C VAL A 49 6.12 0.04 9.31
N ASN A 50 5.41 1.12 9.65
CA ASN A 50 5.12 2.20 8.70
C ASN A 50 6.39 2.98 8.32
N LEU A 51 7.29 3.22 9.27
CA LEU A 51 8.60 3.82 9.00
C LEU A 51 9.46 2.93 8.09
N ILE A 52 9.52 1.63 8.38
CA ILE A 52 10.23 0.65 7.54
C ILE A 52 9.61 0.59 6.14
N ALA A 53 8.28 0.59 6.02
CA ALA A 53 7.61 0.61 4.73
C ALA A 53 7.93 1.89 3.94
N ALA A 54 7.95 3.05 4.60
CA ALA A 54 8.34 4.31 3.97
C ALA A 54 9.80 4.29 3.49
N GLU A 55 10.71 3.69 4.26
CA GLU A 55 12.12 3.55 3.90
C GLU A 55 12.32 2.61 2.70
N ILE A 56 11.63 1.46 2.67
CA ILE A 56 11.64 0.53 1.52
C ILE A 56 11.14 1.24 0.27
N ILE A 57 10.05 1.99 0.38
CA ILE A 57 9.48 2.75 -0.75
C ILE A 57 10.48 3.80 -1.25
N ALA A 58 11.17 4.51 -0.35
CA ALA A 58 12.17 5.51 -0.73
C ALA A 58 13.36 4.88 -1.46
N ILE A 59 13.88 3.75 -0.95
CA ILE A 59 14.98 3.01 -1.58
C ILE A 59 14.58 2.52 -2.97
N GLU A 60 13.40 1.92 -3.10
CA GLU A 60 12.97 1.34 -4.37
C GLU A 60 12.65 2.42 -5.41
N ARG A 61 12.14 3.59 -4.98
CA ARG A 61 11.98 4.76 -5.86
C ARG A 61 13.31 5.23 -6.41
N GLU A 62 14.35 5.31 -5.58
CA GLU A 62 15.68 5.71 -6.06
C GLU A 62 16.24 4.67 -7.05
N ARG A 63 16.11 3.38 -6.76
CA ARG A 63 16.53 2.31 -7.68
C ARG A 63 15.82 2.40 -9.04
N CYS A 64 14.52 2.65 -9.03
CA CYS A 64 13.75 2.89 -10.25
C CYS A 64 14.24 4.14 -11.00
N ALA A 65 14.50 5.25 -10.31
CA ALA A 65 14.98 6.48 -10.92
C ALA A 65 16.35 6.27 -11.60
N VAL A 66 17.29 5.62 -10.92
CA VAL A 66 18.61 5.27 -11.47
C VAL A 66 18.49 4.36 -12.68
N LEU A 67 17.59 3.37 -12.64
CA LEU A 67 17.37 2.46 -13.77
C LEU A 67 16.84 3.20 -15.00
N VAL A 68 15.98 4.20 -14.80
CA VAL A 68 15.47 5.07 -15.87
C VAL A 68 16.57 5.97 -16.43
N GLU A 69 17.41 6.56 -15.58
CA GLU A 69 18.52 7.43 -15.99
C GLU A 69 19.61 6.70 -16.77
N THR A 70 19.80 5.41 -16.46
CA THR A 70 20.82 4.56 -17.11
C THR A 70 20.27 3.75 -18.27
N TRP A 71 18.99 3.94 -18.63
CA TRP A 71 18.36 3.18 -19.70
C TRP A 71 18.96 3.55 -21.07
N PRO A 72 19.41 2.57 -21.88
CA PRO A 72 20.06 2.86 -23.14
C PRO A 72 19.04 3.31 -24.19
N VAL A 73 19.06 4.60 -24.54
CA VAL A 73 18.21 5.20 -25.58
C VAL A 73 18.92 5.47 -26.92
N GLY A 74 20.21 5.11 -27.03
CA GLY A 74 21.00 5.38 -28.22
C GLY A 74 21.17 6.89 -28.46
N SER A 75 21.00 7.33 -29.71
CA SER A 75 21.12 8.75 -30.10
C SER A 75 19.80 9.53 -30.05
N ASP A 76 18.73 8.97 -29.48
CA ASP A 76 17.43 9.64 -29.40
C ASP A 76 17.39 10.64 -28.23
N ALA A 77 17.67 11.91 -28.55
CA ALA A 77 17.68 13.00 -27.58
C ALA A 77 16.30 13.23 -26.93
N ARG A 78 15.21 12.97 -27.65
CA ARG A 78 13.85 13.14 -27.11
C ARG A 78 13.51 12.03 -26.13
N ALA A 79 13.94 10.80 -26.42
CA ALA A 79 13.81 9.69 -25.49
C ALA A 79 14.64 9.93 -24.22
N ALA A 80 15.88 10.46 -24.35
CA ALA A 80 16.70 10.83 -23.20
C ALA A 80 16.02 11.87 -22.30
N GLU A 81 15.53 12.97 -22.89
CA GLU A 81 14.82 14.03 -22.15
C GLU A 81 13.56 13.49 -21.45
N MET A 82 12.80 12.61 -22.12
CA MET A 82 11.62 11.98 -21.52
C MET A 82 11.98 11.14 -20.30
N LEU A 83 13.06 10.35 -20.36
CA LEU A 83 13.49 9.53 -19.24
C LEU A 83 14.00 10.37 -18.07
N GLU A 84 14.72 11.47 -18.32
CA GLU A 84 15.10 12.42 -17.28
C GLU A 84 13.87 12.99 -16.54
N GLN A 85 12.82 13.37 -17.29
CA GLN A 85 11.56 13.85 -16.70
C GLN A 85 10.87 12.76 -15.87
N VAL A 86 10.90 11.50 -16.32
CA VAL A 86 10.34 10.36 -15.59
C VAL A 86 11.11 10.11 -14.30
N ALA A 87 12.44 10.09 -14.34
CA ALA A 87 13.28 9.93 -13.15
C ALA A 87 13.03 11.04 -12.12
N ALA A 88 12.97 12.29 -12.56
CA ALA A 88 12.63 13.43 -11.71
C ALA A 88 11.23 13.30 -11.08
N ARG A 89 10.25 12.77 -11.82
CA ARG A 89 8.89 12.55 -11.32
C ARG A 89 8.83 11.43 -10.28
N ILE A 90 9.62 10.36 -10.45
CA ILE A 90 9.71 9.26 -9.47
C ILE A 90 10.23 9.79 -8.13
N ARG A 91 11.27 10.63 -8.15
CA ARG A 91 11.87 11.21 -6.93
C ARG A 91 10.99 12.22 -6.20
N ARG A 92 10.12 12.95 -6.90
CA ARG A 92 9.24 13.98 -6.32
C ARG A 92 7.97 13.44 -5.68
N ARG A 93 7.66 12.14 -5.84
CA ARG A 93 6.41 11.57 -5.33
C ARG A 93 6.50 11.40 -3.81
N PRO A 94 5.52 11.87 -3.03
CA PRO A 94 5.47 11.63 -1.59
C PRO A 94 5.25 10.14 -1.30
#